data_AF-A0A937D107-F1
#
_entry.id   AF-A0A937D107-F1
#
_cell.length_a   1.000
_cell.length_b   1.000
_cell.length_c   1.000
_cell.angle_alpha   90.00
_cell.angle_beta   90.00
_cell.angle_gamma   90.00
#
_symmetry.space_group_name_H-M   'P 1'
#
loop_
_entity.id
_entity.type
_entity.pdbx_description
1 polymer ?
#
loop_
_entity_poly.entity_id
_entity_poly.type
_entity_poly.pdbx_seq_one_letter_code
_entity_poly.pdbx_strand_id
1 'polypeptide(L)' 'MPETITLLPLPPASPALNPVERVWLYLRERYLSLRMLNDYEAVLDAVCRAWNRLLDETGRLTTLTAYPYLTASGIP' A
#
# COMPACT_ATOMS: atom_id res chain seq x y z
N MET A 1 21.10 7.73 -7.99
CA MET A 1 19.84 8.04 -7.29
C MET A 1 19.82 9.54 -7.03
N PRO A 2 18.66 10.23 -7.10
CA PRO A 2 18.58 11.63 -6.74
C PRO A 2 19.01 11.85 -5.29
N GLU A 3 19.73 12.93 -5.00
CA GLU A 3 20.22 13.25 -3.64
C GLU A 3 19.08 13.48 -2.63
N THR A 4 17.86 13.68 -3.13
CA THR A 4 16.64 13.90 -2.33
C THR A 4 15.91 12.63 -1.91
N ILE A 5 16.35 11.44 -2.37
CA ILE A 5 15.69 10.17 -2.07
C ILE A 5 16.59 9.31 -1.20
N THR A 6 16.18 9.13 0.05
CA THR A 6 16.83 8.20 0.98
C THR A 6 16.22 6.80 0.82
N LEU A 7 17.06 5.80 0.56
CA LEU A 7 16.62 4.41 0.48
C LEU A 7 16.52 3.80 1.88
N LEU A 8 15.38 3.16 2.16
CA LEU A 8 15.16 2.39 3.38
C LEU A 8 15.38 0.90 3.10
N PRO A 9 16.39 0.25 3.69
CA PRO A 9 16.62 -1.17 3.49
C PRO A 9 15.54 -1.99 4.19
N LEU A 10 14.89 -2.88 3.42
CA LEU A 10 13.96 -3.86 3.96
C LEU A 10 14.67 -5.23 4.03
N PRO A 11 14.57 -5.98 5.14
CA PRO A 11 15.11 -7.32 5.20
C PRO A 11 14.46 -8.21 4.12
N PRO A 12 15.23 -9.13 3.51
CA PRO A 12 14.68 -10.04 2.51
C PRO A 12 13.53 -10.88 3.10
N ALA A 13 12.55 -11.20 2.25
CA ALA A 13 11.41 -12.06 2.59
C ALA A 13 10.61 -11.61 3.84
N SER A 14 10.54 -10.30 4.12
CA SER A 14 9.83 -9.74 5.29
C SER A 14 8.58 -8.93 4.89
N PRO A 15 7.55 -9.55 4.28
CA PRO A 15 6.36 -8.83 3.82
C PRO A 15 5.60 -8.16 4.97
N ALA A 16 5.65 -8.73 6.17
CA ALA A 16 5.03 -8.16 7.36
C ALA A 16 5.57 -6.77 7.72
N LEU A 17 6.83 -6.48 7.35
CA LEU A 17 7.48 -5.19 7.58
C LEU A 17 7.22 -4.21 6.43
N ASN A 18 6.77 -4.66 5.26
CA ASN A 18 6.53 -3.77 4.12
C ASN A 18 5.15 -3.08 4.23
N PRO A 19 5.07 -1.75 4.40
CA PRO A 19 3.80 -1.05 4.50
C PRO A 19 2.94 -1.18 3.22
N VAL A 20 3.57 -1.38 2.05
CA VAL A 20 2.87 -1.57 0.78
C VAL A 20 2.02 -2.84 0.79
N GLU A 21 2.53 -3.92 1.41
CA GLU A 21 1.78 -5.18 1.56
C GLU A 21 0.53 -4.99 2.42
N ARG A 22 0.61 -4.13 3.44
CA ARG A 22 -0.53 -3.82 4.31
C ARG A 22 -1.63 -3.04 3.58
N VAL A 23 -1.24 -2.16 2.67
CA VAL A 23 -2.19 -1.47 1.77
C VAL A 23 -2.83 -2.45 0.79
N TRP A 24 -2.06 -3.33 0.16
CA TRP A 24 -2.61 -4.35 -0.73
C TRP A 24 -3.56 -5.32 -0.02
N LEU A 25 -3.22 -5.74 1.19
CA LEU A 25 -4.09 -6.57 2.01
C LEU A 25 -5.43 -5.87 2.27
N TYR A 26 -5.40 -4.59 2.65
CA TYR A 26 -6.61 -3.79 2.88
C TYR A 26 -7.50 -3.72 1.63
N LEU A 27 -6.92 -3.40 0.48
CA LEU A 27 -7.65 -3.30 -0.79
C LEU A 27 -8.23 -4.66 -1.20
N ARG A 28 -7.46 -5.73 -1.03
CA ARG A 28 -7.90 -7.09 -1.32
C ARG A 28 -9.09 -7.48 -0.46
N GLU A 29 -8.98 -7.36 0.86
CA GLU A 29 -10.03 -7.79 1.80
C GLU A 29 -11.34 -7.04 1.63
N ARG A 30 -11.30 -5.76 1.23
CA ARG A 30 -12.51 -4.92 1.13
C ARG A 30 -13.11 -4.79 -0.26
N TYR A 31 -12.31 -4.81 -1.32
CA TYR A 31 -12.79 -4.39 -2.64
C TYR A 31 -12.47 -5.36 -3.78
N LEU A 32 -11.41 -6.16 -3.64
CA LEU A 32 -10.90 -6.97 -4.76
C LEU A 32 -11.06 -8.48 -4.56
N SER A 33 -11.39 -8.95 -3.35
CA SER A 33 -11.63 -10.37 -3.08
C SER A 33 -12.85 -10.91 -3.82
N LEU A 34 -12.76 -12.18 -4.26
CA LEU A 34 -13.88 -12.95 -4.84
C LEU A 34 -14.52 -12.30 -6.08
N ARG A 35 -13.72 -11.59 -6.89
CA ARG A 35 -14.19 -10.99 -8.15
C ARG A 35 -13.66 -11.76 -9.35
N MET A 36 -14.54 -11.98 -10.33
CA MET A 36 -14.14 -12.42 -11.67
C MET A 36 -13.98 -11.18 -12.54
N LEU A 37 -12.77 -10.96 -13.07
CA LEU A 37 -12.40 -9.81 -13.89
C LEU A 37 -11.94 -10.36 -15.23
N ASN A 38 -12.58 -9.90 -16.31
CA ASN A 38 -12.52 -10.58 -17.61
C ASN A 38 -11.24 -10.28 -18.40
N ASP A 39 -10.63 -9.13 -18.17
CA ASP A 39 -9.47 -8.65 -18.88
C ASP A 39 -8.63 -7.72 -18.00
N TYR A 40 -7.51 -7.26 -18.56
CA TYR A 40 -6.59 -6.34 -17.89
C TYR A 40 -7.27 -5.02 -17.50
N GLU A 41 -8.09 -4.45 -18.38
CA GLU A 41 -8.76 -3.17 -18.14
C GLU A 41 -9.73 -3.28 -16.96
N ALA A 42 -10.47 -4.40 -16.85
CA ALA A 42 -11.34 -4.68 -15.72
C ALA A 42 -10.56 -4.78 -14.40
N VAL A 43 -9.34 -5.32 -14.42
CA VAL A 43 -8.44 -5.35 -13.26
C VAL A 43 -7.98 -3.93 -12.90
N LEU A 44 -7.48 -3.18 -13.88
CA LEU A 44 -6.98 -1.83 -13.68
C LEU A 44 -8.07 -0.93 -13.09
N ASP A 45 -9.26 -0.92 -13.70
CA ASP A 45 -10.42 -0.14 -13.27
C ASP A 45 -10.92 -0.56 -11.87
N ALA A 46 -10.91 -1.87 -11.56
CA ALA A 46 -11.23 -2.34 -10.22
C ALA A 46 -10.24 -1.83 -9.16
N VAL A 47 -8.93 -1.89 -9.45
CA VAL A 47 -7.87 -1.41 -8.54
C VAL A 47 -7.94 0.10 -8.39
N CYS A 48 -8.09 0.87 -9.47
CA CYS A 48 -8.24 2.32 -9.43
C CYS A 48 -9.43 2.76 -8.56
N ARG A 49 -10.58 2.10 -8.70
CA ARG A 49 -11.74 2.37 -7.84
C ARG A 49 -11.48 2.04 -6.37
N ALA A 50 -10.85 0.90 -6.09
CA ALA A 50 -10.51 0.52 -4.72
C ALA A 50 -9.52 1.51 -4.09
N TRP A 51 -8.52 1.95 -4.85
CA TRP A 51 -7.56 2.95 -4.43
C TRP A 51 -8.23 4.30 -4.12
N ASN A 52 -9.09 4.80 -5.01
CA ASN A 52 -9.79 6.07 -4.77
C ASN A 52 -10.68 6.00 -3.52
N ARG A 53 -11.35 4.88 -3.27
CA ARG A 53 -12.10 4.68 -2.02
C ARG A 53 -11.22 4.71 -0.77
N LEU A 54 -10.01 4.15 -0.85
CA LEU A 54 -9.04 4.25 0.25
C LEU A 54 -8.61 5.70 0.48
N LEU A 55 -8.42 6.50 -0.59
CA LEU A 55 -8.06 7.92 -0.47
C LEU A 55 -9.18 8.76 0.14
N ASP A 56 -10.45 8.39 -0.09
CA ASP A 56 -11.60 9.04 0.53
C ASP A 56 -11.71 8.76 2.05
N GLU A 57 -11.07 7.69 2.55
CA GLU A 57 -10.98 7.38 3.97
C GLU A 57 -9.85 8.17 4.66
N THR A 58 -10.19 9.36 5.15
CA THR A 58 -9.23 10.25 5.83
C THR A 58 -8.45 9.53 6.94
N GLY A 59 -7.11 9.58 6.86
CA GLY A 59 -6.21 9.00 7.85
C GLY A 59 -5.98 7.49 7.73
N ARG A 60 -6.75 6.75 6.91
CA ARG A 60 -6.62 5.30 6.77
C ARG A 60 -5.25 4.90 6.25
N LEU A 61 -4.76 5.57 5.20
CA LEU A 61 -3.45 5.28 4.61
C LEU A 61 -2.35 5.41 5.67
N THR A 62 -2.36 6.49 6.45
CA THR A 62 -1.43 6.70 7.57
C THR A 62 -1.50 5.55 8.58
N THR A 63 -2.70 5.15 9.02
CA THR A 63 -2.84 4.03 9.97
C THR A 63 -2.33 2.70 9.40
N LEU A 64 -2.49 2.46 8.10
CA LEU A 64 -2.00 1.23 7.46
C LEU A 64 -0.46 1.20 7.34
N THR A 65 0.19 2.36 7.23
CA THR A 65 1.63 2.46 6.92
C THR A 65 2.49 3.03 8.06
N ALA A 66 1.90 3.42 9.19
CA ALA A 66 2.61 3.99 10.35
C ALA A 66 3.38 2.92 11.16
N TYR A 67 4.37 2.29 10.54
CA TYR A 67 5.24 1.35 11.21
C TYR A 67 6.23 2.10 12.11
N PRO A 68 6.51 1.61 13.34
CA PRO A 68 7.41 2.30 14.27
C PRO A 68 8.80 2.57 13.68
N TYR A 69 9.35 1.64 12.90
CA TYR A 69 10.68 1.81 12.30
C TYR A 69 10.73 2.85 11.17
N LEU A 70 9.58 3.16 10.53
CA LEU A 70 9.47 4.22 9.53
C LEU A 70 9.27 5.58 10.19
N THR A 71 8.41 5.63 11.20
CA THR A 71 8.06 6.87 11.91
C THR A 71 9.13 7.33 12.89
N ALA A 72 9.93 6.41 13.43
CA ALA A 72 11.10 6.73 14.25
C ALA A 72 12.37 6.98 13.42
N SER A 73 12.36 6.70 12.11
CA SER A 73 13.50 7.00 11.26
C SER A 73 13.64 8.52 11.16
N GLY A 74 14.70 9.09 11.73
CA GLY A 74 15.04 10.51 11.64
C GLY A 74 15.51 10.92 10.24
N ILE A 75 15.02 10.24 9.21
CA ILE A 75 15.18 10.64 7.82
C ILE A 75 14.31 11.89 7.67
N PRO A 76 14.87 13.03 7.25
CA PRO A 76 14.11 14.26 7.06
C PRO A 76 12.98 14.11 6.04
#